data_AF-A0A0F5BVL3-F1
#
_entry.id   AF-A0A0F5BVL3-F1
#
_cell.length_a   1.000
_cell.length_b   1.000
_cell.length_c   1.000
_cell.angle_alpha   90.00
_cell.angle_beta   90.00
_cell.angle_gamma   90.00
#
_symmetry.space_group_name_H-M   'P 1'
#
loop_
_entity.id
_entity.type
_entity.pdbx_description
1 polymer ?
#
loop_
_entity_poly.entity_id
_entity_poly.type
_entity_poly.pdbx_seq_one_letter_code
_entity_poly.pdbx_strand_id
1 'polypeptide(L)'
;MIKSDIVMDFERYQRCGIEEAVFCESKTAAQISAVAEQALQRQRRLLLTRLSSDKLAQLPLELQSQLSYDPLAACAVLGEQVTPTGEACIAVLSGGASDARLCHEIQITLNYHGISCDMYQDVGVAALWRLQRILPELQRYDIIIAVAGMEAALPTVLAGLIDAPIIAVPAPVGYGVAAGGQVALSSCLASCSGAIMTMNIDNGYGAACAAIKIYHKIYKAERRQNDR
;
A
#
# COMPACT_ATOMS: atom_id res chain seq x y z
N MET A 1 1.88 28.90 19.57
CA MET A 1 2.10 28.01 18.42
C MET A 1 3.29 27.14 18.73
N ILE A 2 3.11 25.83 18.86
CA ILE A 2 4.24 24.89 18.85
C ILE A 2 4.81 24.98 17.42
N LYS A 3 6.04 25.48 17.26
CA LYS A 3 6.75 25.31 16.00
C LYS A 3 6.95 23.81 15.84
N SER A 4 6.19 23.17 14.95
CA SER A 4 6.53 21.80 14.59
C SER A 4 7.80 21.87 13.75
N ASP A 5 8.87 21.20 14.17
CA ASP A 5 10.09 21.01 13.38
C ASP A 5 9.86 20.10 12.14
N ILE A 6 8.61 19.89 11.74
CA ILE A 6 8.19 19.05 10.64
C ILE A 6 7.93 19.96 9.44
N VAL A 7 8.72 19.78 8.39
CA VAL A 7 8.58 20.46 7.11
C VAL A 7 8.05 19.45 6.09
N MET A 8 6.83 19.66 5.62
CA MET A 8 6.19 18.83 4.61
C MET A 8 6.65 19.20 3.19
N ASP A 9 6.95 18.19 2.40
CA ASP A 9 7.32 18.24 0.99
C ASP A 9 6.07 18.14 0.10
N PHE A 10 5.32 19.24 0.05
CA PHE A 10 4.13 19.36 -0.82
C PHE A 10 4.45 19.33 -2.32
N GLU A 11 5.73 19.38 -2.69
CA GLU A 11 6.20 19.34 -4.08
C GLU A 11 6.71 17.96 -4.51
N ARG A 12 6.63 16.95 -3.61
CA ARG A 12 7.11 15.59 -3.88
C ARG A 12 6.53 14.99 -5.15
N TYR A 13 5.26 15.27 -5.43
CA TYR A 13 4.58 14.73 -6.61
C TYR A 13 5.22 15.19 -7.92
N GLN A 14 5.61 16.47 -8.05
CA GLN A 14 6.23 16.95 -9.29
C GLN A 14 7.58 16.27 -9.55
N ARG A 15 8.31 15.91 -8.49
CA ARG A 15 9.65 15.30 -8.60
C ARG A 15 9.60 13.78 -8.72
N CYS A 16 8.69 13.13 -7.99
CA CYS A 16 8.69 11.68 -7.78
C CYS A 16 7.44 10.95 -8.28
N GLY A 17 6.39 11.68 -8.69
CA GLY A 17 5.10 11.13 -9.09
C GLY A 17 4.25 10.56 -7.95
N ILE A 18 4.62 10.86 -6.69
CA ILE A 18 3.93 10.43 -5.47
C ILE A 18 3.98 11.60 -4.48
N GLU A 19 2.87 11.88 -3.81
CA GLU A 19 2.79 12.88 -2.74
C GLU A 19 3.43 12.35 -1.45
N GLU A 20 3.75 13.23 -0.51
CA GLU A 20 4.27 12.80 0.78
C GLU A 20 3.16 12.27 1.68
N ALA A 21 3.34 11.06 2.21
CA ALA A 21 2.51 10.50 3.26
C ALA A 21 3.17 10.63 4.64
N VAL A 22 2.35 10.65 5.68
CA VAL A 22 2.78 10.83 7.06
C VAL A 22 2.69 9.52 7.80
N PHE A 23 3.85 8.96 8.13
CA PHE A 23 3.97 7.83 9.04
C PHE A 23 3.64 8.25 10.48
N CYS A 24 2.48 7.82 10.99
CA CYS A 24 1.92 8.30 12.27
C CYS A 24 2.37 7.46 13.48
N GLU A 25 2.82 6.22 13.29
CA GLU A 25 3.15 5.29 14.38
C GLU A 25 4.20 5.85 15.35
N SER A 26 5.22 6.53 14.85
CA SER A 26 6.27 7.16 15.66
C SER A 26 5.98 8.62 16.06
N LYS A 27 4.85 9.19 15.64
CA LYS A 27 4.48 10.58 15.94
C LYS A 27 3.48 10.69 17.09
N THR A 28 3.54 11.79 17.82
CA THR A 28 2.53 12.16 18.82
C THR A 28 1.28 12.74 18.15
N ALA A 29 0.14 12.74 18.84
CA ALA A 29 -1.09 13.37 18.34
C ALA A 29 -0.88 14.86 18.01
N ALA A 30 -0.14 15.59 18.86
CA ALA A 30 0.20 16.99 18.61
C ALA A 30 1.03 17.20 17.32
N GLN A 31 1.98 16.32 17.04
CA GLN A 31 2.75 16.36 15.80
C GLN A 31 1.88 16.05 14.57
N ILE A 32 0.96 15.09 14.69
CA ILE A 32 0.01 14.74 13.63
C ILE A 32 -0.93 15.92 13.33
N SER A 33 -1.51 16.54 14.36
CA SER A 33 -2.35 17.73 14.21
C SER A 33 -1.61 18.89 13.53
N ALA A 34 -0.38 19.17 13.95
CA ALA A 34 0.42 20.25 13.35
C ALA A 34 0.68 20.02 11.86
N VAL A 35 0.95 18.77 11.45
CA VAL A 35 1.16 18.43 10.04
C VAL A 35 -0.14 18.55 9.24
N ALA A 36 -1.26 18.09 9.80
CA ALA A 36 -2.56 18.23 9.17
C ALA A 36 -2.97 19.70 8.99
N GLU A 37 -2.74 20.54 10.00
CA GLU A 37 -2.98 21.99 9.91
C GLU A 37 -2.14 22.65 8.81
N GLN A 38 -0.87 22.24 8.65
CA GLN A 38 -0.04 22.74 7.54
C GLN A 38 -0.60 22.36 6.17
N ALA A 39 -1.18 21.16 6.04
CA ALA A 39 -1.82 20.71 4.80
C ALA A 39 -3.11 21.50 4.51
N LEU A 40 -3.96 21.71 5.53
CA LEU A 40 -5.18 22.51 5.42
C LEU A 40 -4.90 23.96 5.02
N GLN A 41 -3.91 24.60 5.64
CA GLN A 41 -3.50 25.98 5.31
C GLN A 41 -3.06 26.13 3.85
N ARG A 42 -2.52 25.07 3.25
CA ARG A 42 -2.09 25.02 1.85
C ARG A 42 -3.13 24.41 0.91
N GLN A 43 -4.31 24.04 1.42
CA GLN A 43 -5.35 23.34 0.67
C GLN A 43 -4.82 22.08 -0.03
N ARG A 44 -3.99 21.31 0.68
CA ARG A 44 -3.41 20.04 0.20
C ARG A 44 -4.06 18.87 0.91
N ARG A 45 -4.22 17.79 0.16
CA ARG A 45 -4.62 16.49 0.71
C ARG A 45 -3.43 15.87 1.45
N LEU A 46 -3.73 14.94 2.35
CA LEU A 46 -2.69 14.25 3.12
C LEU A 46 -3.09 12.81 3.40
N LEU A 47 -2.18 11.87 3.11
CA LEU A 47 -2.29 10.48 3.52
C LEU A 47 -1.58 10.26 4.86
N LEU A 48 -2.31 9.76 5.84
CA LEU A 48 -1.81 9.39 7.17
C LEU A 48 -1.78 7.87 7.24
N THR A 49 -0.59 7.28 7.40
CA THR A 49 -0.42 5.82 7.55
C THR A 49 -0.13 5.46 9.00
N ARG A 50 -0.57 4.27 9.41
CA ARG A 50 -0.42 3.75 10.79
C ARG A 50 -0.90 4.73 11.88
N LEU A 51 -2.00 5.40 11.62
CA LEU A 51 -2.71 6.23 12.58
C LEU A 51 -3.59 5.34 13.46
N SER A 52 -3.18 5.09 14.70
CA SER A 52 -4.02 4.32 15.64
C SER A 52 -5.30 5.08 16.02
N SER A 53 -6.35 4.35 16.36
CA SER A 53 -7.61 4.90 16.87
C SER A 53 -7.39 5.80 18.09
N ASP A 54 -6.44 5.44 18.97
CA ASP A 54 -6.12 6.22 20.17
C ASP A 54 -5.51 7.58 19.82
N LYS A 55 -4.66 7.63 18.79
CA LYS A 55 -4.08 8.89 18.31
C LYS A 55 -5.11 9.72 17.57
N LEU A 56 -5.98 9.09 16.77
CA LEU A 56 -7.10 9.75 16.11
C LEU A 56 -8.03 10.44 17.12
N ALA A 57 -8.39 9.75 18.20
CA ALA A 57 -9.25 10.28 19.26
C ALA A 57 -8.65 11.48 20.00
N GLN A 58 -7.31 11.62 19.99
CA GLN A 58 -6.60 12.75 20.59
C GLN A 58 -6.46 13.96 19.66
N LEU A 59 -6.83 13.85 18.38
CA LEU A 59 -6.81 14.97 17.44
C LEU A 59 -7.97 15.94 17.75
N PRO A 60 -7.87 17.23 17.39
CA PRO A 60 -8.98 18.18 17.48
C PRO A 60 -10.21 17.67 16.70
N LEU A 61 -11.42 17.86 17.25
CA LEU A 61 -12.67 17.38 16.64
C LEU A 61 -12.88 17.91 15.21
N GLU A 62 -12.50 19.17 14.97
CA GLU A 62 -12.54 19.80 13.65
C GLU A 62 -11.68 19.07 12.63
N LEU A 63 -10.52 18.56 13.05
CA LEU A 63 -9.64 17.76 12.21
C LEU A 63 -10.21 16.35 12.01
N GLN A 64 -10.72 15.72 13.07
CA GLN A 64 -11.35 14.40 12.97
C GLN A 64 -12.47 14.38 11.93
N SER A 65 -13.30 15.43 11.87
CA SER A 65 -14.42 15.55 10.91
C SER A 65 -13.98 15.65 9.44
N GLN A 66 -12.73 16.00 9.17
CA GLN A 66 -12.16 16.14 7.83
C GLN A 66 -11.34 14.91 7.39
N LEU A 67 -11.20 13.93 8.29
CA LEU A 67 -10.47 12.69 8.03
C LEU A 67 -11.44 11.59 7.63
N SER A 68 -11.20 10.98 6.48
CA SER A 68 -11.76 9.66 6.20
C SER A 68 -10.80 8.61 6.75
N TYR A 69 -11.18 7.97 7.85
CA TYR A 69 -10.36 6.96 8.53
C TYR A 69 -10.84 5.54 8.22
N ASP A 70 -9.91 4.68 7.81
CA ASP A 70 -10.11 3.23 7.75
C ASP A 70 -9.49 2.58 9.00
N PRO A 71 -10.31 1.99 9.90
CA PRO A 71 -9.83 1.39 11.13
C PRO A 71 -9.05 0.09 10.92
N LEU A 72 -9.28 -0.64 9.83
CA LEU A 72 -8.58 -1.89 9.54
C LEU A 72 -7.16 -1.62 9.04
N ALA A 73 -6.99 -0.65 8.15
CA ALA A 73 -5.69 -0.22 7.65
C ALA A 73 -4.91 0.63 8.66
N ALA A 74 -5.59 1.19 9.66
CA ALA A 74 -5.09 2.29 10.48
C ALA A 74 -4.57 3.44 9.60
N CYS A 75 -5.33 3.81 8.57
CA CYS A 75 -4.98 4.86 7.62
C CYS A 75 -6.08 5.92 7.56
N ALA A 76 -5.71 7.19 7.37
CA ALA A 76 -6.66 8.26 7.13
C ALA A 76 -6.27 9.11 5.93
N VAL A 77 -7.27 9.64 5.23
CA VAL A 77 -7.08 10.66 4.20
C VAL A 77 -7.69 11.96 4.70
N LEU A 78 -6.88 13.02 4.70
CA LEU A 78 -7.33 14.39 4.91
C LEU A 78 -7.64 15.05 3.57
N GLY A 79 -8.79 15.71 3.49
CA GLY A 79 -9.26 16.41 2.30
C GLY A 79 -10.07 15.51 1.37
N GLU A 80 -10.22 15.94 0.11
CA GLU A 80 -11.10 15.28 -0.87
C GLU A 80 -10.70 13.82 -1.12
N GLN A 81 -11.67 12.92 -1.23
CA GLN A 81 -11.41 11.56 -1.69
C GLN A 81 -11.44 11.50 -3.20
N VAL A 82 -10.44 10.84 -3.77
CA VAL A 82 -10.43 10.55 -5.21
C VAL A 82 -11.03 9.18 -5.39
N THR A 83 -12.12 9.10 -6.14
CA THR A 83 -12.64 7.83 -6.66
C THR A 83 -11.83 7.49 -7.91
N PRO A 84 -11.06 6.40 -7.91
CA PRO A 84 -10.36 5.97 -9.11
C PRO A 84 -11.35 5.70 -10.24
N THR A 85 -10.98 6.08 -11.46
CA THR A 85 -11.77 5.84 -12.66
C THR A 85 -11.03 4.89 -13.59
N GLY A 86 -11.72 3.88 -14.12
CA GLY A 86 -11.16 2.93 -15.08
C GLY A 86 -11.04 1.50 -14.54
N GLU A 87 -10.70 0.57 -15.43
CA GLU A 87 -10.44 -0.83 -15.07
C GLU A 87 -9.18 -0.94 -14.21
N ALA A 88 -9.18 -1.86 -13.25
CA ALA A 88 -8.04 -2.08 -12.37
C ALA A 88 -6.92 -2.80 -13.11
N CYS A 89 -5.77 -2.15 -13.21
CA CYS A 89 -4.55 -2.70 -13.81
C CYS A 89 -3.62 -3.35 -12.77
N ILE A 90 -3.95 -3.20 -11.49
CA ILE A 90 -3.17 -3.69 -10.36
C ILE A 90 -4.05 -4.66 -9.56
N ALA A 91 -3.52 -5.84 -9.24
CA ALA A 91 -4.16 -6.72 -8.27
C ALA A 91 -3.33 -6.84 -6.98
N VAL A 92 -4.05 -6.82 -5.85
CA VAL A 92 -3.50 -7.02 -4.51
C VAL A 92 -3.97 -8.37 -3.99
N LEU A 93 -3.03 -9.27 -3.75
CA LEU A 93 -3.30 -10.64 -3.30
C LEU A 93 -2.82 -10.80 -1.86
N SER A 94 -3.58 -11.55 -1.06
CA SER A 94 -3.22 -11.87 0.33
C SER A 94 -3.16 -13.37 0.56
N GLY A 95 -2.15 -13.82 1.32
CA GLY A 95 -2.01 -15.22 1.70
C GLY A 95 -3.12 -15.68 2.65
N GLY A 96 -3.52 -14.83 3.58
CA GLY A 96 -4.62 -15.10 4.50
C GLY A 96 -5.41 -13.85 4.87
N ALA A 97 -6.52 -14.03 5.59
CA ALA A 97 -7.33 -12.93 6.12
C ALA A 97 -6.55 -12.05 7.12
N SER A 98 -5.54 -12.60 7.79
CA SER A 98 -4.67 -11.86 8.73
C SER A 98 -3.85 -10.76 8.05
N ASP A 99 -3.69 -10.82 6.73
CA ASP A 99 -2.95 -9.85 5.94
C ASP A 99 -3.83 -8.64 5.52
N ALA A 100 -5.12 -8.64 5.88
CA ALA A 100 -6.10 -7.67 5.38
C ALA A 100 -5.73 -6.21 5.69
N ARG A 101 -5.14 -5.93 6.86
CA ARG A 101 -4.63 -4.58 7.19
C ARG A 101 -3.68 -4.04 6.12
N LEU A 102 -2.73 -4.86 5.66
CA LEU A 102 -1.75 -4.46 4.66
C LEU A 102 -2.38 -4.31 3.28
N CYS A 103 -3.31 -5.19 2.90
CA CYS A 103 -4.07 -5.05 1.66
C CYS A 103 -4.85 -3.74 1.61
N HIS A 104 -5.51 -3.36 2.71
CA HIS A 104 -6.24 -2.11 2.80
C HIS A 104 -5.30 -0.89 2.81
N GLU A 105 -4.14 -0.94 3.48
CA GLU A 105 -3.12 0.12 3.40
C GLU A 105 -2.67 0.33 1.94
N ILE A 106 -2.43 -0.75 1.20
CA ILE A 106 -2.08 -0.70 -0.23
C ILE A 106 -3.22 -0.05 -1.03
N GLN A 107 -4.45 -0.53 -0.88
CA GLN A 107 -5.60 -0.02 -1.63
C GLN A 107 -5.86 1.46 -1.34
N ILE A 108 -5.84 1.88 -0.08
CA ILE A 108 -6.02 3.30 0.29
C ILE A 108 -4.91 4.16 -0.31
N THR A 109 -3.66 3.68 -0.29
CA THR A 109 -2.54 4.41 -0.89
C THR A 109 -2.72 4.54 -2.40
N LEU A 110 -3.13 3.48 -3.11
CA LEU A 110 -3.41 3.53 -4.54
C LEU A 110 -4.58 4.46 -4.88
N ASN A 111 -5.69 4.34 -4.14
CA ASN A 111 -6.88 5.17 -4.32
C ASN A 111 -6.61 6.64 -4.03
N TYR A 112 -5.78 6.92 -3.01
CA TYR A 112 -5.33 8.28 -2.70
C TYR A 112 -4.65 8.95 -3.91
N HIS A 113 -3.94 8.16 -4.72
CA HIS A 113 -3.31 8.55 -5.98
C HIS A 113 -4.19 8.37 -7.23
N GLY A 114 -5.48 8.03 -7.05
CA GLY A 114 -6.45 7.89 -8.14
C GLY A 114 -6.29 6.63 -8.98
N ILE A 115 -5.61 5.61 -8.47
CA ILE A 115 -5.38 4.34 -9.17
C ILE A 115 -6.24 3.25 -8.54
N SER A 116 -7.02 2.54 -9.35
CA SER A 116 -7.83 1.41 -8.91
C SER A 116 -6.99 0.15 -8.77
N CYS A 117 -7.39 -0.71 -7.83
CA CYS A 117 -6.86 -2.07 -7.72
C CYS A 117 -7.96 -3.05 -7.33
N ASP A 118 -7.86 -4.27 -7.84
CA ASP A 118 -8.70 -5.38 -7.43
C ASP A 118 -8.01 -6.18 -6.31
N MET A 119 -8.80 -6.66 -5.35
CA MET A 119 -8.28 -7.40 -4.19
C MET A 119 -8.72 -8.85 -4.20
N TYR A 120 -7.76 -9.76 -4.01
CA TYR A 120 -8.01 -11.19 -3.83
C TYR A 120 -7.43 -11.63 -2.49
N GLN A 121 -8.30 -11.84 -1.51
CA GLN A 121 -7.89 -12.18 -0.16
C GLN A 121 -8.00 -13.69 0.11
N ASP A 122 -7.16 -14.17 1.02
CA ASP A 122 -7.16 -15.56 1.49
C ASP A 122 -6.87 -16.61 0.38
N VAL A 123 -5.95 -16.26 -0.53
CA VAL A 123 -5.51 -17.08 -1.68
C VAL A 123 -4.14 -17.74 -1.45
N GLY A 124 -3.77 -17.95 -0.19
CA GLY A 124 -2.48 -18.53 0.20
C GLY A 124 -2.30 -19.99 -0.20
N VAL A 125 -1.06 -20.46 -0.07
CA VAL A 125 -0.60 -21.75 -0.59
C VAL A 125 -1.12 -22.96 0.22
N ALA A 126 -1.58 -22.75 1.46
CA ALA A 126 -2.19 -23.80 2.29
C ALA A 126 -3.44 -24.41 1.64
N ALA A 127 -4.11 -23.63 0.78
CA ALA A 127 -5.24 -24.05 -0.02
C ALA A 127 -5.04 -23.59 -1.47
N LEU A 128 -3.98 -24.10 -2.13
CA LEU A 128 -3.52 -23.66 -3.45
C LEU A 128 -4.62 -23.60 -4.54
N TRP A 129 -5.66 -24.42 -4.43
CA TRP A 129 -6.81 -24.39 -5.33
C TRP A 129 -7.53 -23.03 -5.35
N ARG A 130 -7.46 -22.24 -4.27
CA ARG A 130 -8.03 -20.88 -4.21
C ARG A 130 -7.33 -19.94 -5.19
N LEU A 131 -6.01 -20.03 -5.26
CA LEU A 131 -5.20 -19.31 -6.25
C LEU A 131 -5.46 -19.84 -7.66
N GLN A 132 -5.49 -21.16 -7.85
CA GLN A 132 -5.75 -21.77 -9.17
C GLN A 132 -7.08 -21.32 -9.78
N ARG A 133 -8.11 -21.11 -8.95
CA ARG A 133 -9.43 -20.65 -9.42
C ARG A 133 -9.39 -19.25 -10.02
N ILE A 134 -8.55 -18.36 -9.49
CA ILE A 134 -8.44 -16.96 -9.95
C ILE A 134 -7.31 -16.75 -10.94
N LEU A 135 -6.43 -17.74 -11.14
CA LEU A 135 -5.25 -17.61 -11.99
C LEU A 135 -5.55 -17.12 -13.42
N PRO A 136 -6.60 -17.56 -14.13
CA PRO A 136 -6.92 -17.02 -15.45
C PRO A 136 -7.22 -15.52 -15.44
N GLU A 137 -7.84 -15.03 -14.37
CA GLU A 137 -8.15 -13.62 -14.21
C GLU A 137 -6.90 -12.80 -13.88
N LEU A 138 -5.95 -13.38 -13.14
CA LEU A 138 -4.70 -12.70 -12.77
C LEU A 138 -3.84 -12.31 -13.97
N GLN A 139 -3.98 -13.01 -15.11
CA GLN A 139 -3.22 -12.73 -16.33
C GLN A 139 -3.59 -11.38 -16.98
N ARG A 140 -4.68 -10.73 -16.58
CA ARG A 140 -5.07 -9.43 -17.12
C ARG A 140 -4.40 -8.24 -16.44
N TYR A 141 -3.79 -8.43 -15.27
CA TYR A 141 -3.19 -7.32 -14.52
C TYR A 141 -1.73 -7.10 -14.92
N ASP A 142 -1.34 -5.84 -15.02
CA ASP A 142 0.05 -5.49 -15.35
C ASP A 142 0.96 -5.46 -14.13
N ILE A 143 0.40 -5.39 -12.93
CA ILE A 143 1.16 -5.31 -11.68
C ILE A 143 0.47 -6.13 -10.61
N ILE A 144 1.24 -6.98 -9.94
CA ILE A 144 0.76 -7.81 -8.83
C ILE A 144 1.47 -7.41 -7.55
N ILE A 145 0.70 -7.16 -6.49
CA ILE A 145 1.20 -6.96 -5.13
C ILE A 145 0.77 -8.16 -4.30
N ALA A 146 1.73 -8.93 -3.80
CA ALA A 146 1.46 -10.16 -3.04
C ALA A 146 1.88 -9.98 -1.57
N VAL A 147 0.90 -9.97 -0.68
CA VAL A 147 1.09 -9.88 0.77
C VAL A 147 1.04 -11.28 1.38
N ALA A 148 2.07 -11.67 2.12
CA ALA A 148 2.09 -12.95 2.81
C ALA A 148 3.04 -12.95 4.01
N GLY A 149 2.63 -13.57 5.12
CA GLY A 149 3.52 -13.91 6.23
C GLY A 149 3.86 -15.40 6.29
N MET A 150 4.16 -15.92 7.48
CA MET A 150 4.75 -17.25 7.65
C MET A 150 6.02 -17.43 6.79
N GLU A 151 6.03 -18.36 5.85
CA GLU A 151 7.09 -18.59 4.86
C GLU A 151 6.97 -17.72 3.59
N ALA A 152 5.91 -16.90 3.47
CA ALA A 152 5.61 -16.05 2.32
C ALA A 152 5.76 -16.75 0.96
N ALA A 153 5.23 -17.97 0.84
CA ALA A 153 5.34 -18.76 -0.38
C ALA A 153 4.51 -18.19 -1.55
N LEU A 154 3.44 -17.44 -1.29
CA LEU A 154 2.53 -16.91 -2.31
C LEU A 154 3.26 -16.10 -3.41
N PRO A 155 4.09 -15.07 -3.09
CA PRO A 155 4.90 -14.38 -4.10
C PRO A 155 5.74 -15.29 -5.00
N THR A 156 6.39 -16.30 -4.43
CA THR A 156 7.23 -17.25 -5.17
C THR A 156 6.41 -18.13 -6.10
N VAL A 157 5.25 -18.60 -5.65
CA VAL A 157 4.32 -19.38 -6.48
C VAL A 157 3.79 -18.54 -7.63
N LEU A 158 3.36 -17.30 -7.36
CA LEU A 158 2.89 -16.38 -8.39
C LEU A 158 3.97 -16.14 -9.46
N ALA A 159 5.23 -15.95 -9.07
CA ALA A 159 6.31 -15.68 -10.01
C ALA A 159 6.59 -16.83 -11.00
N GLY A 160 6.10 -18.04 -10.73
CA GLY A 160 6.16 -19.17 -11.66
C GLY A 160 4.90 -19.36 -12.52
N LEU A 161 3.82 -18.60 -12.26
CA LEU A 161 2.50 -18.79 -12.87
C LEU A 161 2.02 -17.60 -13.72
N ILE A 162 2.60 -16.41 -13.51
CA ILE A 162 2.22 -15.18 -14.21
C ILE A 162 3.47 -14.44 -14.71
N ASP A 163 3.31 -13.63 -15.75
CA ASP A 163 4.36 -12.81 -16.38
C ASP A 163 4.41 -11.37 -15.84
N ALA A 164 3.37 -10.92 -15.14
CA ALA A 164 3.34 -9.62 -14.51
C ALA A 164 4.40 -9.47 -13.40
N PRO A 165 5.03 -8.28 -13.24
CA PRO A 165 5.94 -8.00 -12.15
C PRO A 165 5.25 -8.15 -10.78
N ILE A 166 5.95 -8.81 -9.85
CA ILE A 166 5.44 -9.08 -8.51
C ILE A 166 6.18 -8.22 -7.48
N ILE A 167 5.40 -7.48 -6.70
CA ILE A 167 5.86 -6.78 -5.50
C ILE A 167 5.46 -7.61 -4.28
N ALA A 168 6.42 -8.23 -3.60
CA ALA A 168 6.18 -8.99 -2.40
C ALA A 168 6.18 -8.08 -1.16
N VAL A 169 5.19 -8.25 -0.29
CA VAL A 169 5.08 -7.58 1.00
C VAL A 169 5.11 -8.62 2.11
N PRO A 170 6.27 -8.84 2.75
CA PRO A 170 6.37 -9.71 3.91
C PRO A 170 5.49 -9.18 5.05
N ALA A 171 4.48 -9.95 5.45
CA ALA A 171 3.60 -9.58 6.56
C ALA A 171 4.20 -10.07 7.89
N PRO A 172 4.05 -9.30 8.99
CA PRO A 172 4.54 -9.69 10.31
C PRO A 172 3.63 -10.72 11.00
N VAL A 173 3.02 -11.64 10.24
CA VAL A 173 2.09 -12.66 10.72
C VAL A 173 2.78 -14.01 10.83
N GLY A 174 2.30 -14.80 11.79
CA GLY A 174 2.83 -16.13 12.11
C GLY A 174 3.35 -16.23 13.54
N TYR A 175 3.78 -17.42 13.91
CA TYR A 175 4.18 -17.75 15.28
C TYR A 175 5.56 -18.40 15.31
N GLY A 176 6.21 -18.34 16.49
CA GLY A 176 7.50 -18.99 16.74
C GLY A 176 8.57 -18.58 15.73
N VAL A 177 8.95 -19.52 14.86
CA VAL A 177 10.02 -19.37 13.87
C VAL A 177 9.77 -18.21 12.90
N ALA A 178 8.51 -17.86 12.62
CA ALA A 178 8.18 -16.73 11.73
C ALA A 178 8.80 -15.39 12.17
N ALA A 179 9.11 -15.24 13.46
CA ALA A 179 9.91 -14.16 14.05
C ALA A 179 9.49 -12.75 13.57
N GLY A 180 8.18 -12.46 13.63
CA GLY A 180 7.65 -11.15 13.25
C GLY A 180 7.83 -10.81 11.76
N GLY A 181 7.84 -11.80 10.88
CA GLY A 181 7.97 -11.63 9.43
C GLY A 181 9.39 -11.78 8.89
N GLN A 182 10.37 -12.10 9.73
CA GLN A 182 11.75 -12.28 9.27
C GLN A 182 11.93 -13.48 8.34
N VAL A 183 11.18 -14.57 8.58
CA VAL A 183 11.16 -15.72 7.66
C VAL A 183 10.53 -15.33 6.32
N ALA A 184 9.39 -14.63 6.35
CA ALA A 184 8.73 -14.13 5.15
C ALA A 184 9.66 -13.24 4.32
N LEU A 185 10.35 -12.29 4.96
CA LEU A 185 11.32 -11.41 4.29
C LEU A 185 12.48 -12.20 3.68
N SER A 186 13.09 -13.09 4.47
CA SER A 186 14.23 -13.89 4.02
C SER A 186 13.84 -14.83 2.87
N SER A 187 12.65 -15.43 2.93
CA SER A 187 12.10 -16.30 1.89
C SER A 187 11.88 -15.55 0.57
N CYS A 188 11.25 -14.37 0.62
CA CYS A 188 11.05 -13.53 -0.56
C CYS A 188 12.39 -13.10 -1.19
N LEU A 189 13.40 -12.74 -0.37
CA LEU A 189 14.73 -12.35 -0.85
C LEU A 189 15.57 -13.51 -1.37
N ALA A 190 15.45 -14.70 -0.76
CA ALA A 190 16.18 -15.90 -1.15
C ALA A 190 15.51 -16.67 -2.29
N SER A 191 14.34 -16.22 -2.75
CA SER A 191 13.57 -16.88 -3.81
C SER A 191 14.41 -17.02 -5.08
N CYS A 192 14.39 -18.21 -5.68
CA CYS A 192 15.03 -18.46 -6.97
C CYS A 192 14.22 -17.89 -8.15
N SER A 193 12.97 -17.47 -7.90
CA SER A 193 12.15 -16.79 -8.89
C SER A 193 12.70 -15.38 -9.10
N GLY A 194 13.40 -15.16 -10.23
CA GLY A 194 14.14 -13.92 -10.52
C GLY A 194 13.31 -12.64 -10.73
N ALA A 195 12.03 -12.63 -10.40
CA ALA A 195 11.08 -11.57 -10.72
C ALA A 195 10.30 -11.01 -9.51
N ILE A 196 10.82 -11.15 -8.29
CA ILE A 196 10.17 -10.67 -7.06
C ILE A 196 10.86 -9.42 -6.54
N MET A 197 10.12 -8.30 -6.48
CA MET A 197 10.55 -7.07 -5.82
C MET A 197 10.08 -7.10 -4.36
N THR A 198 11.00 -7.28 -3.41
CA THR A 198 10.65 -7.47 -2.00
C THR A 198 10.66 -6.15 -1.22
N MET A 199 9.55 -5.85 -0.55
CA MET A 199 9.44 -4.73 0.40
C MET A 199 9.96 -5.12 1.78
N ASN A 200 10.16 -4.11 2.64
CA ASN A 200 10.38 -4.38 4.07
C ASN A 200 9.11 -5.00 4.71
N ILE A 201 9.30 -5.63 5.86
CA ILE A 201 8.21 -6.20 6.65
C ILE A 201 7.18 -5.11 6.97
N ASP A 202 5.90 -5.45 6.80
CA ASP A 202 4.75 -4.57 7.11
C ASP A 202 4.70 -3.28 6.27
N ASN A 203 5.33 -3.24 5.09
CA ASN A 203 5.43 -2.02 4.27
C ASN A 203 4.47 -2.04 3.06
N GLY A 204 3.16 -2.02 3.32
CA GLY A 204 2.13 -1.94 2.28
C GLY A 204 2.15 -0.60 1.54
N TYR A 205 2.34 0.51 2.25
CA TYR A 205 2.53 1.84 1.66
C TYR A 205 3.67 1.86 0.62
N GLY A 206 4.83 1.28 0.96
CA GLY A 206 5.98 1.19 0.06
C GLY A 206 5.68 0.35 -1.18
N ALA A 207 4.93 -0.73 -1.02
CA ALA A 207 4.49 -1.57 -2.13
C ALA A 207 3.58 -0.79 -3.10
N ALA A 208 2.59 -0.08 -2.56
CA ALA A 208 1.73 0.80 -3.36
C ALA A 208 2.55 1.89 -4.06
N CYS A 209 3.51 2.52 -3.38
CA CYS A 209 4.40 3.49 -4.00
C CYS A 209 5.22 2.92 -5.16
N ALA A 210 5.76 1.71 -5.01
CA ALA A 210 6.47 1.03 -6.09
C ALA A 210 5.52 0.77 -7.28
N ALA A 211 4.32 0.26 -7.01
CA ALA A 211 3.30 0.00 -8.02
C ALA A 211 2.87 1.29 -8.75
N ILE A 212 2.66 2.41 -8.05
CA ILE A 212 2.33 3.72 -8.64
C ILE A 212 3.40 4.15 -9.64
N LYS A 213 4.68 3.97 -9.30
CA LYS A 213 5.78 4.32 -10.22
C LYS A 213 5.80 3.45 -11.46
N ILE A 214 5.56 2.15 -11.32
CA ILE A 214 5.47 1.22 -12.45
C ILE A 214 4.26 1.57 -13.31
N TYR A 215 3.09 1.76 -12.70
CA TYR A 215 1.85 2.17 -13.36
C TYR A 215 2.04 3.43 -14.19
N HIS A 216 2.64 4.48 -13.60
CA HIS A 216 2.95 5.71 -14.34
C HIS A 216 3.94 5.51 -15.48
N LYS A 217 4.77 4.46 -15.50
CA LYS A 217 5.67 4.19 -16.63
C LYS A 217 4.97 3.46 -17.77
N ILE A 218 4.08 2.54 -17.45
CA ILE A 218 3.26 1.81 -18.42
C ILE A 218 2.29 2.80 -19.10
N TYR A 219 1.43 3.45 -18.31
CA TYR A 219 0.29 4.21 -18.83
C TYR A 219 0.61 5.64 -19.28
N LYS A 220 1.73 6.23 -18.85
CA LYS A 220 2.22 7.50 -19.40
C LYS A 220 2.92 7.33 -20.75
N ALA A 221 3.46 6.13 -21.04
CA ALA A 221 4.04 5.83 -22.35
C ALA A 221 2.96 5.70 -23.42
N GLU A 222 1.83 5.06 -23.08
CA GLU A 222 0.67 4.91 -23.98
C GLU A 222 0.05 6.24 -24.38
N ARG A 223 -0.15 7.17 -23.42
CA ARG A 223 -0.65 8.52 -23.74
C ARG A 223 0.26 9.28 -24.72
N ARG A 224 1.59 9.11 -24.61
CA ARG A 224 2.54 9.74 -25.54
C ARG A 224 2.56 9.10 -26.93
N GLN A 225 2.11 7.85 -27.07
CA GLN A 225 1.99 7.17 -28.36
C GLN A 225 0.67 7.48 -29.04
N ASN A 226 -0.43 7.63 -28.28
CA ASN A 226 -1.74 8.01 -28.82
C ASN A 226 -1.85 9.51 -29.18
N ASP A 227 -0.98 10.36 -28.62
CA ASP A 227 -0.89 11.79 -28.96
C ASP A 227 0.05 12.09 -30.15
N ARG A 228 0.57 11.06 -30.84
CA ARG A 228 1.43 11.16 -32.03
C ARG A 228 0.77 10.58 -33.26
#